data_AF-A0A660L1Z3-F1
#
_entry.id   AF-A0A660L1Z3-F1
#
_cell.length_a   1.000
_cell.length_b   1.000
_cell.length_c   1.000
_cell.angle_alpha   90.00
_cell.angle_beta   90.00
_cell.angle_gamma   90.00
#
_symmetry.space_group_name_H-M   'P 1'
#
loop_
_entity.id
_entity.type
_entity.pdbx_description
1 polymer ?
#
loop_
_entity_poly.entity_id
_entity_poly.type
_entity_poly.pdbx_seq_one_letter_code
_entity_poly.pdbx_strand_id
1 'polypeptide(L)'
;MRRLIPLPLLLLAAPTSVHAATVGREGTELVYRSAPGQEDLFEAEHGGGALTFAGREGGNARITPAAGCTREREVVRCPTDGLSAIRVLAGDSDDLIAMYGLPVPAIVDLGPGSDDFDGDAPALDLAAGGGSDRVGVVTRTGRIDLGPGEDYAQATIGKAFTGPLAVEGGEGRDLLFVDGQRKAGISLSGGNGPDDLIVQLGTDGPGLDIACGAGDDATQLALVDRPGDGCAAHVTFPAPPAFVSRAFGGATLTAPASGAVEFRRNPGPNGRRAPLLARGTFDASAGPLRTRLKTTKAGRRYIRRDPDLKLFVTVKTRTGGDRSEIDFGARLR
;
A
#
# COMPACT_ATOMS: atom_id res chain seq x y z
N MET A 1 58.32 30.79 36.87
CA MET A 1 58.29 29.91 35.68
C MET A 1 57.69 28.55 36.08
N ARG A 2 56.40 28.33 35.83
CA ARG A 2 55.72 27.04 36.10
C ARG A 2 55.70 26.24 34.80
N ARG A 3 56.41 25.10 34.76
CA ARG A 3 56.39 24.15 33.64
C ARG A 3 55.13 23.30 33.74
N LEU A 4 54.22 23.46 32.78
CA LEU A 4 53.10 22.54 32.54
C LEU A 4 53.68 21.28 31.87
N ILE A 5 53.50 20.13 32.52
CA ILE A 5 53.85 18.82 31.98
C ILE A 5 52.62 18.34 31.18
N PRO A 6 52.73 18.08 29.87
CA PRO A 6 51.63 17.50 29.11
C PRO A 6 51.53 16.01 29.47
N LEU A 7 50.42 15.63 30.11
CA LEU A 7 50.07 14.24 30.36
C LEU A 7 49.53 13.63 29.05
N PRO A 8 50.17 12.61 28.47
CA PRO A 8 49.67 11.98 27.25
C PRO A 8 48.43 11.16 27.61
N LEU A 9 47.27 11.59 27.11
CA LEU A 9 46.02 10.84 27.19
C LEU A 9 46.11 9.66 26.22
N LEU A 10 46.48 8.49 26.74
CA LEU A 10 46.52 7.24 25.98
C LEU A 10 45.07 6.76 25.75
N LEU A 11 44.49 7.04 24.58
CA LEU A 11 43.21 6.45 24.17
C LEU A 11 43.41 4.95 23.92
N LEU A 12 42.95 4.12 24.86
CA LEU A 12 42.76 2.69 24.60
C LEU A 12 41.58 2.53 23.64
N ALA A 13 41.88 2.32 22.35
CA ALA A 13 40.90 1.78 21.42
C ALA A 13 40.60 0.33 21.84
N ALA A 14 39.51 0.13 22.58
CA ALA A 14 39.00 -1.22 22.80
C ALA A 14 38.58 -1.81 21.44
N PRO A 15 38.89 -3.09 21.15
CA PRO A 15 38.39 -3.73 19.95
C PRO A 15 36.86 -3.66 19.98
N THR A 16 36.26 -3.01 18.99
CA THR A 16 34.83 -3.10 18.75
C THR A 16 34.57 -4.54 18.33
N SER A 17 34.05 -5.35 19.26
CA SER A 17 33.49 -6.65 18.93
C SER A 17 32.47 -6.42 17.83
N VAL A 18 32.75 -6.90 16.62
CA VAL A 18 31.77 -6.95 15.54
C VAL A 18 30.72 -7.95 16.02
N HIS A 19 29.67 -7.43 16.63
CA HIS A 19 28.49 -8.21 16.96
C HIS A 19 27.85 -8.57 15.62
N ALA A 20 27.54 -9.85 15.43
CA ALA A 20 26.77 -10.32 14.29
C ALA A 20 25.32 -10.44 14.74
N ALA A 21 24.37 -10.16 13.84
CA ALA A 21 22.96 -10.44 14.09
C ALA A 21 22.77 -11.89 14.55
N THR A 22 21.68 -12.16 15.28
CA THR A 22 21.38 -13.49 15.80
C THR A 22 19.98 -13.93 15.44
N VAL A 23 19.78 -15.22 15.25
CA VAL A 23 18.45 -15.81 15.13
C VAL A 23 18.32 -17.06 15.97
N GLY A 24 17.29 -17.12 16.80
CA GLY A 24 17.08 -18.23 17.72
C GLY A 24 15.66 -18.31 18.25
N ARG A 25 15.35 -19.43 18.88
CA ARG A 25 14.07 -19.70 19.52
C ARG A 25 14.03 -19.10 20.92
N GLU A 26 13.03 -18.28 21.18
CA GLU A 26 12.69 -17.72 22.48
C GLU A 26 11.29 -18.22 22.87
N GLY A 27 11.21 -19.34 23.60
CA GLY A 27 9.94 -19.99 23.91
C GLY A 27 9.25 -20.59 22.66
N THR A 28 8.07 -20.08 22.30
CA THR A 28 7.34 -20.43 21.07
C THR A 28 7.54 -19.43 19.95
N GLU A 29 8.37 -18.39 20.14
CA GLU A 29 8.73 -17.44 19.08
C GLU A 29 10.08 -17.80 18.47
N LEU A 30 10.23 -17.55 17.17
CA LEU A 30 11.53 -17.46 16.52
C LEU A 30 11.89 -15.98 16.40
N VAL A 31 13.02 -15.58 16.97
CA VAL A 31 13.42 -14.18 17.09
C VAL A 31 14.71 -13.94 16.33
N TYR A 32 14.66 -13.01 15.39
CA TYR A 32 15.81 -12.40 14.74
C TYR A 32 16.12 -11.06 15.43
N ARG A 33 17.40 -10.81 15.75
CA ARG A 33 17.88 -9.57 16.34
C ARG A 33 19.12 -9.11 15.60
N SER A 34 19.08 -7.91 15.03
CA SER A 34 20.27 -7.30 14.42
C SER A 34 21.36 -7.03 15.46
N ALA A 35 22.57 -6.82 14.95
CA ALA A 35 23.65 -6.23 15.74
C ALA A 35 23.68 -4.72 15.51
N PRO A 36 24.08 -3.91 16.51
CA PRO A 36 24.13 -2.46 16.35
C PRO A 36 24.98 -2.01 15.14
N GLY A 37 24.39 -1.17 14.28
CA GLY A 37 25.01 -0.61 13.09
C GLY A 37 25.25 -1.62 11.98
N GLN A 38 24.43 -2.67 11.89
CA GLN A 38 24.54 -3.72 10.88
C GLN A 38 23.41 -3.59 9.87
N GLU A 39 23.74 -3.40 8.60
CA GLU A 39 22.80 -3.62 7.49
C GLU A 39 22.44 -5.12 7.38
N ASP A 40 21.15 -5.41 7.47
CA ASP A 40 20.59 -6.76 7.43
C ASP A 40 20.09 -7.13 6.04
N LEU A 41 20.93 -7.86 5.32
CA LEU A 41 20.70 -8.27 3.93
C LEU A 41 20.40 -9.77 3.84
N PHE A 42 19.15 -10.18 4.07
CA PHE A 42 18.80 -11.60 4.10
C PHE A 42 17.42 -11.96 3.54
N GLU A 43 17.26 -13.23 3.19
CA GLU A 43 16.00 -13.87 2.83
C GLU A 43 15.71 -15.03 3.77
N ALA A 44 14.46 -15.15 4.22
CA ALA A 44 13.94 -16.23 5.04
C ALA A 44 12.82 -16.98 4.32
N GLU A 45 13.04 -18.25 3.98
CA GLU A 45 12.05 -19.08 3.26
C GLU A 45 11.62 -20.27 4.11
N HIS A 46 10.31 -20.54 4.17
CA HIS A 46 9.77 -21.74 4.82
C HIS A 46 9.76 -22.94 3.87
N GLY A 47 10.42 -24.03 4.27
CA GLY A 47 10.47 -25.25 3.48
C GLY A 47 10.93 -26.47 4.28
N GLY A 48 10.24 -27.60 4.10
CA GLY A 48 10.61 -28.86 4.75
C GLY A 48 10.62 -28.79 6.28
N GLY A 49 9.65 -28.09 6.88
CA GLY A 49 9.48 -27.98 8.34
C GLY A 49 10.46 -27.04 9.04
N ALA A 50 11.18 -26.20 8.31
CA ALA A 50 12.08 -25.20 8.87
C ALA A 50 12.02 -23.89 8.08
N LEU A 51 12.38 -22.80 8.76
CA LEU A 51 12.69 -21.52 8.15
C LEU A 51 14.21 -21.48 7.89
N THR A 52 14.60 -21.10 6.67
CA THR A 52 16.00 -21.03 6.26
C THR A 52 16.36 -19.58 5.98
N PHE A 53 17.34 -19.05 6.70
CA PHE A 53 17.88 -17.69 6.52
C PHE A 53 19.15 -17.76 5.68
N ALA A 54 19.16 -17.06 4.55
CA ALA A 54 20.29 -16.95 3.64
C ALA A 54 20.60 -15.47 3.35
N GLY A 55 21.84 -15.14 2.99
CA GLY A 55 22.13 -13.76 2.57
C GLY A 55 21.51 -13.49 1.20
N ARG A 56 21.01 -12.26 0.99
CA ARG A 56 20.51 -11.86 -0.34
C ARG A 56 21.67 -11.77 -1.34
N GLU A 57 21.35 -11.94 -2.62
CA GLU A 57 22.30 -11.89 -3.75
C GLU A 57 23.46 -12.89 -3.70
N GLY A 58 23.30 -14.01 -2.97
CA GLY A 58 24.37 -15.01 -2.81
C GLY A 58 25.49 -14.56 -1.87
N GLY A 59 25.26 -13.50 -1.08
CA GLY A 59 26.13 -13.10 0.01
C GLY A 59 26.02 -14.05 1.21
N ASN A 60 27.05 -14.04 2.06
CA ASN A 60 26.99 -14.71 3.36
C ASN A 60 26.16 -13.88 4.33
N ALA A 61 25.01 -14.40 4.77
CA ALA A 61 24.23 -13.80 5.84
C ALA A 61 25.10 -13.72 7.11
N ARG A 62 25.36 -12.52 7.63
CA ARG A 62 26.09 -12.30 8.88
C ARG A 62 25.20 -12.57 10.10
N ILE A 63 24.51 -13.71 10.10
CA ILE A 63 23.49 -14.08 11.10
C ILE A 63 24.01 -15.26 11.90
N THR A 64 24.33 -15.13 13.17
CA THR A 64 24.76 -16.22 14.05
C THR A 64 23.56 -17.02 14.57
N PRO A 65 23.53 -18.36 14.41
CA PRO A 65 22.46 -19.15 15.02
C PRO A 65 22.56 -19.12 16.55
N ALA A 66 21.43 -18.87 17.19
CA ALA A 66 21.24 -19.01 18.63
C ALA A 66 20.41 -20.28 18.93
N ALA A 67 19.87 -20.39 20.14
CA ALA A 67 19.20 -21.59 20.64
C ALA A 67 18.12 -22.10 19.66
N GLY A 68 18.08 -23.41 19.39
CA GLY A 68 17.07 -24.01 18.53
C GLY A 68 17.31 -23.85 17.02
N CYS A 69 18.34 -23.11 16.59
CA CYS A 69 18.73 -22.99 15.19
C CYS A 69 20.11 -23.61 14.96
N THR A 70 20.40 -24.01 13.72
CA THR A 70 21.67 -24.61 13.31
C THR A 70 22.25 -23.89 12.10
N ARG A 71 23.58 -23.74 12.07
CA ARG A 71 24.28 -23.32 10.85
C ARG A 71 24.42 -24.50 9.91
N GLU A 72 24.02 -24.32 8.66
CA GLU A 72 24.28 -25.25 7.57
C GLU A 72 24.96 -24.50 6.43
N ARG A 73 26.29 -24.65 6.30
CA ARG A 73 27.09 -23.88 5.34
C ARG A 73 26.87 -22.36 5.51
N GLU A 74 26.24 -21.72 4.54
CA GLU A 74 26.02 -20.28 4.46
C GLU A 74 24.61 -19.87 4.96
N VAL A 75 23.79 -20.83 5.39
CA VAL A 75 22.42 -20.58 5.86
C VAL A 75 22.25 -20.92 7.35
N VAL A 76 21.31 -20.24 8.00
CA VAL A 76 20.80 -20.64 9.32
C VAL A 76 19.46 -21.34 9.14
N ARG A 77 19.32 -22.53 9.71
CA ARG A 77 18.09 -23.33 9.66
C ARG A 77 17.44 -23.37 11.04
N CYS A 78 16.17 -23.04 11.11
CA CYS A 78 15.39 -22.98 12.34
C CYS A 78 14.10 -23.82 12.19
N PRO A 79 13.92 -24.93 12.93
CA PRO A 79 12.69 -25.73 12.86
C PRO A 79 11.44 -24.91 13.22
N THR A 80 10.34 -25.12 12.49
CA THR A 80 9.09 -24.36 12.71
C THR A 80 8.09 -25.05 13.63
N ASP A 81 8.38 -26.27 14.09
CA ASP A 81 7.46 -27.03 14.93
C ASP A 81 7.24 -26.38 16.29
N GLY A 82 5.96 -26.14 16.60
CA GLY A 82 5.53 -25.49 17.84
C GLY A 82 5.83 -23.98 17.89
N LEU A 83 6.11 -23.33 16.76
CA LEU A 83 6.16 -21.87 16.71
C LEU A 83 4.75 -21.28 16.76
N SER A 84 4.62 -20.14 17.43
CA SER A 84 3.41 -19.32 17.47
C SER A 84 3.56 -18.02 16.70
N ALA A 85 4.78 -17.51 16.54
CA ALA A 85 5.10 -16.30 15.78
C ALA A 85 6.58 -16.27 15.38
N ILE A 86 6.89 -15.41 14.42
CA ILE A 86 8.25 -14.98 14.07
C ILE A 86 8.36 -13.50 14.39
N ARG A 87 9.46 -13.10 15.04
CA ARG A 87 9.77 -11.71 15.39
C ARG A 87 11.07 -11.30 14.72
N VAL A 88 11.06 -10.18 14.01
CA VAL A 88 12.23 -9.57 13.40
C VAL A 88 12.45 -8.19 14.01
N LEU A 89 13.64 -7.98 14.57
CA LEU A 89 14.09 -6.71 15.13
C LEU A 89 15.37 -6.33 14.39
N ALA A 90 15.22 -5.63 13.26
CA ALA A 90 16.35 -5.20 12.44
C ALA A 90 16.95 -3.91 13.04
N GLY A 91 16.09 -2.94 13.32
CA GLY A 91 16.27 -1.93 14.35
C GLY A 91 17.23 -0.77 14.03
N ASP A 92 18.10 -0.86 13.02
CA ASP A 92 18.89 0.25 12.48
C ASP A 92 19.42 -0.02 11.07
N SER A 93 19.89 1.04 10.40
CA SER A 93 20.58 0.99 9.08
C SER A 93 19.64 0.78 7.90
N ASP A 94 20.15 0.71 6.67
CA ASP A 94 19.34 0.49 5.47
C ASP A 94 19.24 -1.03 5.22
N ASP A 95 18.12 -1.65 5.61
CA ASP A 95 17.93 -3.10 5.59
C ASP A 95 17.27 -3.62 4.31
N LEU A 96 17.58 -4.87 3.95
CA LEU A 96 17.01 -5.55 2.78
C LEU A 96 16.57 -6.96 3.16
N ILE A 97 15.30 -7.09 3.57
CA ILE A 97 14.76 -8.29 4.19
C ILE A 97 13.64 -8.89 3.35
N ALA A 98 13.73 -10.19 3.06
CA ALA A 98 12.66 -10.93 2.41
C ALA A 98 12.19 -12.12 3.27
N MET A 99 10.89 -12.36 3.36
CA MET A 99 10.31 -13.43 4.17
C MET A 99 9.13 -14.11 3.47
N TYR A 100 9.30 -15.35 2.99
CA TYR A 100 8.29 -16.00 2.16
C TYR A 100 7.70 -17.26 2.78
N GLY A 101 6.39 -17.44 2.56
CA GLY A 101 5.65 -18.65 2.89
C GLY A 101 5.56 -18.95 4.39
N LEU A 102 5.55 -17.93 5.24
CA LEU A 102 5.64 -18.14 6.68
C LEU A 102 4.45 -18.98 7.21
N PRO A 103 4.71 -19.96 8.08
CA PRO A 103 3.63 -20.83 8.59
C PRO A 103 2.84 -20.20 9.75
N VAL A 104 3.37 -19.13 10.34
CA VAL A 104 2.86 -18.46 11.55
C VAL A 104 2.90 -16.94 11.35
N PRO A 105 2.17 -16.14 12.16
CA PRO A 105 2.24 -14.69 12.13
C PRO A 105 3.67 -14.14 12.26
N ALA A 106 3.91 -12.98 11.64
CA ALA A 106 5.15 -12.23 11.74
C ALA A 106 4.94 -10.88 12.43
N ILE A 107 5.90 -10.49 13.27
CA ILE A 107 5.99 -9.17 13.90
C ILE A 107 7.36 -8.60 13.50
N VAL A 108 7.38 -7.50 12.78
CA VAL A 108 8.57 -6.93 12.14
C VAL A 108 8.73 -5.49 12.59
N ASP A 109 9.92 -5.16 13.06
CA ASP A 109 10.36 -3.81 13.43
C ASP A 109 11.68 -3.56 12.70
N LEU A 110 11.64 -2.75 11.65
CA LEU A 110 12.81 -2.45 10.80
C LEU A 110 13.64 -1.30 11.40
N GLY A 111 12.99 -0.34 12.06
CA GLY A 111 13.67 0.73 12.79
C GLY A 111 13.99 1.95 11.92
N PRO A 112 14.91 2.84 12.33
CA PRO A 112 15.35 3.94 11.49
C PRO A 112 16.29 3.44 10.38
N GLY A 113 16.03 3.86 9.14
CA GLY A 113 16.66 3.29 7.97
C GLY A 113 15.88 3.58 6.70
N SER A 114 16.50 3.45 5.52
CA SER A 114 15.75 3.29 4.27
C SER A 114 15.63 1.82 3.94
N ASP A 115 14.57 1.18 4.42
CA ASP A 115 14.43 -0.28 4.41
C ASP A 115 13.66 -0.80 3.20
N ASP A 116 13.99 -2.01 2.75
CA ASP A 116 13.25 -2.74 1.73
C ASP A 116 12.83 -4.12 2.27
N PHE A 117 11.53 -4.25 2.51
CA PHE A 117 10.90 -5.45 3.05
C PHE A 117 9.94 -6.08 2.03
N ASP A 118 10.10 -7.38 1.77
CA ASP A 118 9.15 -8.17 0.99
C ASP A 118 8.69 -9.41 1.76
N GLY A 119 7.37 -9.59 1.97
CA GLY A 119 6.86 -10.59 2.91
C GLY A 119 5.55 -11.29 2.54
N ASP A 120 5.45 -12.59 2.84
CA ASP A 120 4.20 -13.37 2.83
C ASP A 120 3.97 -14.07 4.19
N ALA A 121 2.92 -13.65 4.89
CA ALA A 121 2.56 -14.18 6.20
C ALA A 121 1.04 -14.36 6.40
N PRO A 122 0.59 -15.32 7.23
CA PRO A 122 -0.82 -15.45 7.58
C PRO A 122 -1.37 -14.22 8.31
N ALA A 123 -0.53 -13.57 9.11
CA ALA A 123 -0.78 -12.27 9.72
C ALA A 123 0.55 -11.51 9.83
N LEU A 124 0.52 -10.19 9.64
CA LEU A 124 1.70 -9.34 9.69
C LEU A 124 1.44 -8.10 10.55
N ASP A 125 2.32 -7.83 11.50
CA ASP A 125 2.41 -6.55 12.20
C ASP A 125 3.79 -5.96 11.87
N LEU A 126 3.83 -4.93 11.03
CA LEU A 126 5.06 -4.33 10.52
C LEU A 126 5.12 -2.86 10.92
N ALA A 127 6.23 -2.47 11.55
CA ALA A 127 6.68 -1.10 11.68
C ALA A 127 7.96 -0.94 10.84
N ALA A 128 7.92 -0.11 9.80
CA ALA A 128 9.10 0.17 8.99
C ALA A 128 10.01 1.11 9.78
N GLY A 129 9.51 2.25 10.22
CA GLY A 129 10.17 3.04 11.26
C GLY A 129 10.38 4.45 10.75
N GLY A 130 11.60 4.89 10.47
CA GLY A 130 11.78 6.22 9.92
C GLY A 130 12.86 6.28 8.87
N GLY A 131 12.54 6.82 7.70
CA GLY A 131 13.46 6.96 6.58
C GLY A 131 12.74 6.96 5.23
N SER A 132 13.07 6.05 4.33
CA SER A 132 12.40 5.99 3.02
C SER A 132 12.22 4.54 2.62
N ASP A 133 11.09 3.99 3.02
CA ASP A 133 10.89 2.55 3.11
C ASP A 133 10.14 2.00 1.91
N ARG A 134 10.39 0.73 1.59
CA ARG A 134 9.74 -0.02 0.51
C ARG A 134 9.21 -1.32 1.08
N VAL A 135 7.90 -1.44 1.16
CA VAL A 135 7.22 -2.59 1.76
C VAL A 135 6.34 -3.29 0.71
N GLY A 136 6.70 -4.50 0.30
CA GLY A 136 5.87 -5.37 -0.53
C GLY A 136 5.31 -6.51 0.32
N VAL A 137 3.98 -6.69 0.37
CA VAL A 137 3.40 -7.76 1.20
C VAL A 137 2.22 -8.49 0.59
N VAL A 138 2.15 -9.77 0.92
CA VAL A 138 0.97 -10.61 0.78
C VAL A 138 0.58 -11.06 2.20
N THR A 139 -0.49 -10.51 2.76
CA THR A 139 -0.96 -10.92 4.09
C THR A 139 -2.45 -11.15 4.11
N ARG A 140 -2.92 -11.99 5.03
CA ARG A 140 -4.36 -12.25 5.21
C ARG A 140 -5.02 -11.28 6.18
N THR A 141 -4.24 -10.71 7.10
CA THR A 141 -4.66 -9.73 8.11
C THR A 141 -3.43 -9.06 8.70
N GLY A 142 -3.55 -7.84 9.21
CA GLY A 142 -2.40 -7.20 9.84
C GLY A 142 -2.49 -5.70 10.01
N ARG A 143 -1.34 -5.14 10.37
CA ARG A 143 -1.04 -3.72 10.42
C ARG A 143 0.30 -3.50 9.72
N ILE A 144 0.38 -2.45 8.93
CA ILE A 144 1.59 -1.95 8.30
C ILE A 144 1.65 -0.47 8.64
N ASP A 145 2.73 -0.06 9.28
CA ASP A 145 3.02 1.31 9.72
C ASP A 145 4.37 1.70 9.12
N LEU A 146 4.39 2.59 8.14
CA LEU A 146 5.64 2.98 7.47
C LEU A 146 6.41 4.01 8.31
N GLY A 147 5.69 4.94 8.94
CA GLY A 147 6.24 5.90 9.89
C GLY A 147 6.67 7.21 9.23
N PRO A 148 7.63 7.97 9.77
CA PRO A 148 8.07 9.21 9.14
C PRO A 148 9.01 8.92 7.96
N GLY A 149 8.68 9.39 6.76
CA GLY A 149 9.47 9.09 5.59
C GLY A 149 8.87 9.50 4.25
N GLU A 150 9.59 9.22 3.17
CA GLU A 150 8.97 9.13 1.85
C GLU A 150 8.86 7.65 1.50
N ASP A 151 7.69 7.06 1.77
CA ASP A 151 7.56 5.61 1.80
C ASP A 151 6.76 5.05 0.61
N TYR A 152 6.96 3.76 0.35
CA TYR A 152 6.22 2.99 -0.63
C TYR A 152 5.71 1.70 0.00
N ALA A 153 4.40 1.47 -0.04
CA ALA A 153 3.81 0.20 0.33
C ALA A 153 2.98 -0.40 -0.80
N GLN A 154 3.19 -1.68 -1.07
CA GLN A 154 2.36 -2.51 -1.92
C GLN A 154 1.77 -3.67 -1.12
N ALA A 155 0.45 -3.66 -0.90
CA ALA A 155 -0.27 -4.76 -0.27
C ALA A 155 -1.15 -5.51 -1.29
N THR A 156 -0.87 -6.79 -1.50
CA THR A 156 -1.63 -7.66 -2.42
C THR A 156 -2.70 -8.45 -1.68
N ILE A 157 -3.97 -8.23 -2.02
CA ILE A 157 -5.11 -8.91 -1.40
C ILE A 157 -5.43 -10.23 -2.12
N GLY A 158 -4.89 -11.32 -1.58
CA GLY A 158 -5.10 -12.67 -2.10
C GLY A 158 -6.48 -13.29 -1.78
N LYS A 159 -6.72 -14.47 -2.36
CA LYS A 159 -7.93 -15.27 -2.08
C LYS A 159 -8.09 -15.66 -0.61
N ALA A 160 -6.97 -15.89 0.07
CA ALA A 160 -6.91 -16.31 1.46
C ALA A 160 -7.06 -15.16 2.46
N PHE A 161 -7.29 -13.93 1.99
CA PHE A 161 -7.48 -12.78 2.86
C PHE A 161 -8.69 -12.95 3.79
N THR A 162 -8.46 -12.73 5.08
CA THR A 162 -9.48 -12.84 6.14
C THR A 162 -9.82 -11.51 6.79
N GLY A 163 -8.93 -10.52 6.69
CA GLY A 163 -9.07 -9.20 7.32
C GLY A 163 -9.01 -9.25 8.86
N PRO A 164 -8.92 -8.08 9.52
CA PRO A 164 -8.70 -6.76 8.94
C PRO A 164 -7.25 -6.52 8.48
N LEU A 165 -7.01 -5.54 7.61
CA LEU A 165 -5.69 -5.02 7.23
C LEU A 165 -5.70 -3.49 7.31
N ALA A 166 -4.76 -2.92 8.06
CA ALA A 166 -4.49 -1.49 8.07
C ALA A 166 -3.13 -1.21 7.44
N VAL A 167 -3.06 -0.20 6.57
CA VAL A 167 -1.80 0.34 6.03
C VAL A 167 -1.78 1.84 6.31
N GLU A 168 -0.76 2.30 7.01
CA GLU A 168 -0.55 3.67 7.45
C GLU A 168 0.79 4.15 6.88
N GLY A 169 0.77 5.24 6.11
CA GLY A 169 1.97 5.89 5.56
C GLY A 169 2.73 6.57 6.69
N GLY A 170 2.19 7.66 7.23
CA GLY A 170 2.75 8.32 8.41
C GLY A 170 3.02 9.79 8.14
N GLU A 171 4.25 10.27 8.40
CA GLU A 171 4.62 11.65 8.10
C GLU A 171 5.49 11.71 6.85
N GLY A 172 5.06 12.42 5.81
CA GLY A 172 5.88 12.70 4.64
C GLY A 172 5.10 12.55 3.34
N ARG A 173 5.71 11.96 2.31
CA ARG A 173 5.06 11.77 1.02
C ARG A 173 5.08 10.30 0.69
N ASP A 174 3.94 9.66 0.83
CA ASP A 174 3.83 8.22 0.73
C ASP A 174 3.11 7.77 -0.54
N LEU A 175 3.49 6.60 -1.05
CA LEU A 175 2.77 5.91 -2.12
C LEU A 175 2.23 4.59 -1.60
N LEU A 176 0.92 4.55 -1.36
CA LEU A 176 0.23 3.36 -0.87
C LEU A 176 -0.55 2.69 -2.00
N PHE A 177 -0.13 1.49 -2.38
CA PHE A 177 -0.72 0.71 -3.47
C PHE A 177 -1.36 -0.57 -2.92
N VAL A 178 -2.66 -0.74 -3.14
CA VAL A 178 -3.39 -1.98 -2.80
C VAL A 178 -4.02 -2.59 -4.03
N ASP A 179 -3.74 -3.85 -4.30
CA ASP A 179 -4.32 -4.59 -5.43
C ASP A 179 -4.93 -5.95 -5.04
N GLY A 180 -5.54 -6.63 -6.01
CA GLY A 180 -6.09 -7.97 -5.84
C GLY A 180 -7.59 -8.03 -5.62
N GLN A 181 -8.05 -8.86 -4.68
CA GLN A 181 -9.47 -9.11 -4.46
C GLN A 181 -10.11 -8.06 -3.55
N ARG A 182 -11.33 -7.63 -3.91
CA ARG A 182 -12.12 -6.76 -3.04
C ARG A 182 -12.69 -7.53 -1.84
N LYS A 183 -12.30 -7.11 -0.63
CA LYS A 183 -12.67 -7.74 0.66
C LYS A 183 -12.97 -6.66 1.70
N ALA A 184 -13.71 -7.01 2.75
CA ALA A 184 -14.01 -6.10 3.85
C ALA A 184 -12.82 -5.96 4.80
N GLY A 185 -12.80 -4.89 5.59
CA GLY A 185 -11.83 -4.71 6.68
C GLY A 185 -10.45 -4.24 6.23
N ILE A 186 -10.34 -3.66 5.04
CA ILE A 186 -9.11 -2.99 4.59
C ILE A 186 -9.26 -1.49 4.88
N SER A 187 -8.27 -0.93 5.56
CA SER A 187 -8.14 0.49 5.88
C SER A 187 -6.82 1.01 5.32
N LEU A 188 -6.86 2.17 4.67
CA LEU A 188 -5.69 2.90 4.18
C LEU A 188 -5.66 4.29 4.79
N SER A 189 -4.49 4.74 5.22
CA SER A 189 -4.23 6.10 5.69
C SER A 189 -2.91 6.60 5.11
N GLY A 190 -2.93 7.69 4.35
CA GLY A 190 -1.70 8.38 3.93
C GLY A 190 -0.99 8.97 5.15
N GLY A 191 -1.66 9.88 5.85
CA GLY A 191 -1.17 10.45 7.10
C GLY A 191 -0.98 11.96 6.99
N ASN A 192 0.16 12.46 7.43
CA ASN A 192 0.51 13.87 7.34
C ASN A 192 1.47 14.11 6.18
N GLY A 193 1.05 14.92 5.21
CA GLY A 193 1.86 15.29 4.05
C GLY A 193 1.18 14.83 2.76
N PRO A 194 1.73 15.10 1.58
CA PRO A 194 1.03 14.86 0.33
C PRO A 194 1.19 13.40 -0.14
N ASP A 195 0.16 12.58 0.05
CA ASP A 195 0.23 11.14 -0.25
C ASP A 195 -0.47 10.73 -1.55
N ASP A 196 0.00 9.65 -2.17
CA ASP A 196 -0.57 9.00 -3.35
C ASP A 196 -1.18 7.64 -2.94
N LEU A 197 -2.51 7.55 -2.84
CA LEU A 197 -3.21 6.30 -2.46
C LEU A 197 -3.88 5.67 -3.69
N ILE A 198 -3.40 4.50 -4.11
CA ILE A 198 -3.85 3.79 -5.30
C ILE A 198 -4.50 2.47 -4.93
N VAL A 199 -5.79 2.33 -5.25
CA VAL A 199 -6.55 1.10 -5.04
C VAL A 199 -6.92 0.46 -6.38
N GLN A 200 -6.37 -0.72 -6.64
CA GLN A 200 -6.65 -1.55 -7.82
C GLN A 200 -7.26 -2.91 -7.44
N LEU A 201 -8.42 -2.87 -6.77
CA LEU A 201 -9.16 -4.08 -6.42
C LEU A 201 -10.17 -4.50 -7.50
N GLY A 202 -10.53 -5.79 -7.50
CA GLY A 202 -11.65 -6.32 -8.28
C GLY A 202 -12.96 -5.53 -8.08
N THR A 203 -13.87 -5.60 -9.06
CA THR A 203 -15.09 -4.79 -9.06
C THR A 203 -16.20 -5.30 -8.16
N ASP A 204 -16.14 -6.56 -7.75
CA ASP A 204 -17.20 -7.22 -6.98
C ASP A 204 -16.77 -7.35 -5.52
N GLY A 205 -17.48 -6.68 -4.60
CA GLY A 205 -17.22 -6.76 -3.16
C GLY A 205 -17.56 -5.48 -2.40
N PRO A 206 -17.30 -5.43 -1.08
CA PRO A 206 -17.58 -4.28 -0.23
C PRO A 206 -16.65 -3.09 -0.52
N GLY A 207 -17.10 -1.90 -0.10
CA GLY A 207 -16.31 -0.67 -0.16
C GLY A 207 -15.19 -0.64 0.89
N LEU A 208 -14.05 -0.07 0.52
CA LEU A 208 -12.93 0.18 1.45
C LEU A 208 -13.17 1.43 2.27
N ASP A 209 -12.56 1.49 3.45
CA ASP A 209 -12.44 2.72 4.23
C ASP A 209 -11.06 3.32 3.94
N ILE A 210 -11.02 4.58 3.50
CA ILE A 210 -9.78 5.25 3.09
C ILE A 210 -9.73 6.60 3.76
N ALA A 211 -8.84 6.77 4.73
CA ALA A 211 -8.49 8.07 5.29
C ALA A 211 -7.31 8.63 4.48
N CYS A 212 -7.27 9.93 4.26
CA CYS A 212 -6.10 10.53 3.60
C CYS A 212 -5.23 11.29 4.60
N GLY A 213 -5.85 11.94 5.59
CA GLY A 213 -5.13 12.57 6.70
C GLY A 213 -5.02 14.08 6.52
N ALA A 214 -4.01 14.74 7.09
CA ALA A 214 -3.93 16.21 7.11
C ALA A 214 -3.28 16.83 5.85
N GLY A 215 -3.12 16.03 4.78
CA GLY A 215 -2.38 16.34 3.57
C GLY A 215 -3.19 16.81 2.36
N ASP A 216 -2.48 17.19 1.30
CA ASP A 216 -3.04 17.42 -0.05
C ASP A 216 -3.06 16.09 -0.84
N ASP A 217 -3.68 15.07 -0.29
CA ASP A 217 -3.54 13.69 -0.76
C ASP A 217 -4.27 13.42 -2.08
N ALA A 218 -3.59 12.75 -3.00
CA ALA A 218 -4.15 12.25 -4.23
C ALA A 218 -4.65 10.81 -4.03
N THR A 219 -5.88 10.54 -4.47
CA THR A 219 -6.47 9.20 -4.37
C THR A 219 -6.98 8.68 -5.70
N GLN A 220 -6.80 7.38 -5.94
CA GLN A 220 -7.42 6.66 -7.05
C GLN A 220 -8.37 5.59 -6.48
N LEU A 221 -9.68 5.88 -6.56
CA LEU A 221 -10.74 5.13 -5.88
C LEU A 221 -11.73 4.47 -6.85
N ALA A 222 -12.35 3.36 -6.42
CA ALA A 222 -13.56 2.83 -7.05
C ALA A 222 -14.82 3.48 -6.46
N LEU A 223 -15.92 3.46 -7.21
CA LEU A 223 -17.21 4.07 -6.81
C LEU A 223 -17.82 3.54 -5.51
N VAL A 224 -17.39 2.36 -5.06
CA VAL A 224 -17.88 1.74 -3.81
C VAL A 224 -17.05 2.12 -2.59
N ASP A 225 -15.89 2.75 -2.77
CA ASP A 225 -15.00 3.10 -1.68
C ASP A 225 -15.52 4.31 -0.90
N ARG A 226 -15.20 4.35 0.40
CA ARG A 226 -15.67 5.36 1.36
C ARG A 226 -14.48 6.25 1.73
N PRO A 227 -14.26 7.37 1.02
CA PRO A 227 -13.24 8.33 1.42
C PRO A 227 -13.65 8.99 2.75
N GLY A 228 -12.70 9.07 3.67
CA GLY A 228 -12.78 9.79 4.94
C GLY A 228 -12.34 11.24 4.81
N ASP A 229 -12.18 11.90 5.96
CA ASP A 229 -11.72 13.28 6.03
C ASP A 229 -10.27 13.41 5.51
N GLY A 230 -9.94 14.57 4.92
CA GLY A 230 -8.58 14.87 4.43
C GLY A 230 -8.33 14.59 2.95
N CYS A 231 -9.09 13.69 2.33
CA CYS A 231 -8.88 13.34 0.93
C CYS A 231 -9.12 14.55 0.02
N ALA A 232 -8.09 15.04 -0.67
CA ALA A 232 -8.25 16.13 -1.62
C ALA A 232 -9.20 15.71 -2.76
N ALA A 233 -9.90 16.68 -3.34
CA ALA A 233 -10.91 16.44 -4.38
C ALA A 233 -10.36 15.87 -5.72
N HIS A 234 -9.07 15.53 -5.79
CA HIS A 234 -8.44 14.95 -6.96
C HIS A 234 -8.52 13.41 -6.91
N VAL A 235 -9.70 12.92 -7.27
CA VAL A 235 -9.91 11.50 -7.60
C VAL A 235 -9.33 11.26 -8.99
N THR A 236 -8.21 10.55 -9.07
CA THR A 236 -7.62 10.17 -10.36
C THR A 236 -8.21 8.83 -10.79
N PHE A 237 -9.01 8.86 -11.87
CA PHE A 237 -9.52 7.65 -12.50
C PHE A 237 -8.45 7.08 -13.45
N PRO A 238 -8.50 5.78 -13.83
CA PRO A 238 -7.49 5.12 -14.68
C PRO A 238 -7.35 5.67 -16.12
N ALA A 239 -7.97 6.81 -16.42
CA ALA A 239 -7.48 7.81 -17.35
C ALA A 239 -7.80 9.19 -16.74
N PRO A 240 -6.89 10.19 -16.83
CA PRO A 240 -7.04 11.45 -16.12
C PRO A 240 -8.38 12.11 -16.50
N PRO A 241 -9.29 12.39 -15.55
CA PRO A 241 -10.34 13.36 -15.81
C PRO A 241 -9.63 14.68 -16.13
N ALA A 242 -9.96 15.30 -17.27
CA ALA A 242 -9.19 16.45 -17.76
C ALA A 242 -9.16 17.63 -16.78
N PHE A 243 -10.10 17.72 -15.82
CA PHE A 243 -10.10 18.67 -14.69
C PHE A 243 -11.19 18.28 -13.70
N VAL A 244 -10.91 18.01 -12.42
CA VAL A 244 -11.95 17.92 -11.38
C VAL A 244 -11.92 19.22 -10.56
N SER A 245 -13.04 19.94 -10.44
CA SER A 245 -13.14 21.10 -9.53
C SER A 245 -13.58 20.65 -8.14
N ARG A 246 -13.18 21.41 -7.12
CA ARG A 246 -13.48 21.18 -5.69
C ARG A 246 -14.97 21.00 -5.35
N ALA A 247 -15.90 21.30 -6.27
CA ALA A 247 -17.34 21.21 -6.05
C ALA A 247 -17.95 19.81 -6.25
N PHE A 248 -17.16 18.80 -6.65
CA PHE A 248 -17.67 17.49 -7.04
C PHE A 248 -16.89 16.34 -6.39
N GLY A 249 -17.28 15.96 -5.17
CA GLY A 249 -16.77 14.77 -4.47
C GLY A 249 -17.79 13.62 -4.47
N GLY A 250 -17.38 12.40 -4.84
CA GLY A 250 -18.18 11.18 -4.63
C GLY A 250 -19.57 11.15 -5.32
N ALA A 251 -19.71 11.70 -6.53
CA ALA A 251 -21.00 11.85 -7.24
C ALA A 251 -22.04 12.70 -6.47
N THR A 252 -21.58 13.49 -5.50
CA THR A 252 -22.40 14.39 -4.70
C THR A 252 -21.97 15.83 -4.98
N LEU A 253 -22.94 16.66 -5.33
CA LEU A 253 -22.74 18.10 -5.47
C LEU A 253 -22.66 18.72 -4.08
N THR A 254 -21.53 19.32 -3.73
CA THR A 254 -21.37 20.03 -2.44
C THR A 254 -22.03 21.41 -2.45
N ALA A 255 -22.31 21.94 -3.64
CA ALA A 255 -23.06 23.17 -3.88
C ALA A 255 -23.94 23.01 -5.14
N PRO A 256 -24.98 23.85 -5.33
CA PRO A 256 -25.75 23.85 -6.57
C PRO A 256 -24.85 23.98 -7.81
N ALA A 257 -25.14 23.20 -8.85
CA ALA A 257 -24.33 23.16 -10.07
C ALA A 257 -25.19 22.91 -11.30
N SER A 258 -24.75 23.48 -12.42
CA SER A 258 -25.28 23.16 -13.74
C SER A 258 -24.23 22.38 -14.53
N GLY A 259 -24.63 21.62 -15.54
CA GLY A 259 -23.66 20.77 -16.21
C GLY A 259 -24.20 19.94 -17.37
N ALA A 260 -23.36 19.03 -17.85
CA ALA A 260 -23.70 18.06 -18.86
C ALA A 260 -23.18 16.68 -18.50
N VAL A 261 -23.93 15.65 -18.89
CA VAL A 261 -23.53 14.25 -18.74
C VAL A 261 -23.45 13.66 -20.14
N GLU A 262 -22.29 13.19 -20.55
CA GLU A 262 -22.06 12.55 -21.84
C GLU A 262 -21.83 11.05 -21.62
N PHE A 263 -22.51 10.22 -22.41
CA PHE A 263 -22.27 8.78 -22.47
C PHE A 263 -21.56 8.50 -23.78
N ARG A 264 -20.36 7.94 -23.71
CA ARG A 264 -19.51 7.59 -24.84
C ARG A 264 -19.25 6.09 -24.82
N ARG A 265 -18.89 5.52 -25.96
CA ARG A 265 -18.35 4.15 -25.96
C ARG A 265 -17.00 4.10 -25.28
N ASN A 266 -16.58 2.92 -24.86
CA ASN A 266 -15.16 2.69 -24.63
C ASN A 266 -14.41 2.89 -25.96
N PRO A 267 -13.45 3.84 -26.06
CA PRO A 267 -12.56 3.86 -27.21
C PRO A 267 -11.78 2.55 -27.16
N GLY A 268 -11.97 1.68 -28.16
CA GLY A 268 -11.16 0.47 -28.26
C GLY A 268 -9.66 0.79 -28.25
N PRO A 269 -8.78 -0.23 -28.26
CA PRO A 269 -7.34 -0.09 -28.06
C PRO A 269 -6.63 0.94 -28.96
N ASN A 270 -7.25 1.35 -30.07
CA ASN A 270 -6.70 2.31 -31.03
C ASN A 270 -6.92 3.80 -30.66
N GLY A 271 -7.43 4.11 -29.46
CA GLY A 271 -7.47 5.47 -28.91
C GLY A 271 -8.31 6.52 -29.68
N ARG A 272 -9.05 6.11 -30.73
CA ARG A 272 -9.92 7.03 -31.48
C ARG A 272 -11.01 7.57 -30.55
N ARG A 273 -11.30 8.89 -30.65
CA ARG A 273 -12.38 9.54 -29.90
C ARG A 273 -13.65 8.69 -29.94
N ALA A 274 -14.05 8.20 -28.78
CA ALA A 274 -15.20 7.34 -28.66
C ALA A 274 -16.47 8.03 -29.18
N PRO A 275 -17.31 7.33 -29.97
CA PRO A 275 -18.60 7.86 -30.38
C PRO A 275 -19.45 8.26 -29.17
N LEU A 276 -19.95 9.50 -29.19
CA LEU A 276 -20.95 9.99 -28.24
C LEU A 276 -22.27 9.27 -28.50
N LEU A 277 -22.77 8.58 -27.49
CA LEU A 277 -24.03 7.83 -27.52
C LEU A 277 -25.20 8.68 -27.05
N ALA A 278 -24.99 9.49 -26.01
CA ALA A 278 -26.00 10.39 -25.49
C ALA A 278 -25.37 11.56 -24.75
N ARG A 279 -26.10 12.67 -24.66
CA ARG A 279 -25.75 13.81 -23.83
C ARG A 279 -27.01 14.33 -23.13
N GLY A 280 -26.91 14.57 -21.83
CA GLY A 280 -27.89 15.32 -21.04
C GLY A 280 -27.27 16.61 -20.51
N THR A 281 -28.10 17.57 -20.16
CA THR A 281 -27.70 18.72 -19.34
C THR A 281 -28.52 18.72 -18.07
N PHE A 282 -28.00 19.34 -17.02
CA PHE A 282 -28.68 19.44 -15.74
C PHE A 282 -28.46 20.80 -15.11
N ASP A 283 -29.40 21.15 -14.25
CA ASP A 283 -29.29 22.19 -13.23
C ASP A 283 -29.80 21.54 -11.94
N ALA A 284 -28.93 21.43 -10.94
CA ALA A 284 -29.17 20.62 -9.76
C ALA A 284 -28.73 21.35 -8.50
N SER A 285 -29.53 21.26 -7.45
CA SER A 285 -29.14 21.67 -6.10
C SER A 285 -27.99 20.80 -5.57
N ALA A 286 -27.38 21.24 -4.47
CA ALA A 286 -26.46 20.39 -3.71
C ALA A 286 -27.14 19.05 -3.35
N GLY A 287 -26.37 17.97 -3.41
CA GLY A 287 -26.84 16.61 -3.16
C GLY A 287 -26.44 15.60 -4.24
N PRO A 288 -26.91 14.35 -4.14
CA PRO A 288 -26.48 13.27 -5.01
C PRO A 288 -26.94 13.48 -6.45
N LEU A 289 -26.02 13.44 -7.41
CA LEU A 289 -26.36 13.52 -8.82
C LEU A 289 -26.75 12.13 -9.34
N ARG A 290 -28.04 11.95 -9.63
CA ARG A 290 -28.56 10.71 -10.23
C ARG A 290 -28.77 10.91 -11.73
N THR A 291 -28.07 10.11 -12.53
CA THR A 291 -28.24 10.13 -13.99
C THR A 291 -28.84 8.80 -14.45
N ARG A 292 -29.72 8.85 -15.45
CA ARG A 292 -30.30 7.65 -16.06
C ARG A 292 -30.25 7.79 -17.57
N LEU A 293 -29.63 6.83 -18.25
CA LEU A 293 -29.68 6.76 -19.69
C LEU A 293 -31.00 6.14 -20.14
N LYS A 294 -31.86 6.95 -20.79
CA LYS A 294 -33.10 6.43 -21.38
C LYS A 294 -32.81 5.77 -22.72
N THR A 295 -33.03 4.46 -22.81
CA THR A 295 -32.79 3.70 -24.04
C THR A 295 -33.94 3.87 -25.03
N THR A 296 -33.63 4.24 -26.28
CA THR A 296 -34.60 4.23 -27.39
C THR A 296 -34.89 2.81 -27.87
N LYS A 297 -35.89 2.61 -28.75
CA LYS A 297 -36.13 1.29 -29.40
C LYS A 297 -34.90 0.80 -30.17
N ALA A 298 -34.13 1.71 -30.77
CA ALA A 298 -32.85 1.39 -31.42
C ALA A 298 -31.78 1.01 -30.39
N GLY A 299 -31.62 1.78 -29.31
CA GLY A 299 -30.69 1.48 -28.22
C GLY A 299 -30.94 0.12 -27.57
N ARG A 300 -32.21 -0.25 -27.32
CA ARG A 300 -32.58 -1.57 -26.78
C ARG A 300 -32.31 -2.73 -27.73
N ARG A 301 -32.34 -2.51 -29.05
CA ARG A 301 -31.89 -3.54 -30.02
C ARG A 301 -30.37 -3.68 -30.00
N TYR A 302 -29.68 -2.58 -29.74
CA TYR A 302 -28.23 -2.55 -29.67
C TYR A 302 -27.69 -3.26 -28.42
N ILE A 303 -28.23 -2.94 -27.24
CA ILE A 303 -27.87 -3.59 -25.97
C ILE A 303 -28.13 -5.10 -26.02
N ARG A 304 -29.21 -5.54 -26.66
CA ARG A 304 -29.47 -6.98 -26.87
C ARG A 304 -28.41 -7.71 -27.70
N ARG A 305 -27.63 -7.00 -28.52
CA ARG A 305 -26.54 -7.58 -29.32
C ARG A 305 -25.20 -7.54 -28.59
N ASP A 306 -25.08 -6.68 -27.59
CA ASP A 306 -23.87 -6.47 -26.79
C ASP A 306 -24.29 -6.16 -25.33
N PRO A 307 -24.67 -7.20 -24.56
CA PRO A 307 -25.19 -7.04 -23.20
C PRO A 307 -24.12 -6.57 -22.19
N ASP A 308 -22.85 -6.57 -22.59
CA ASP A 308 -21.72 -6.11 -21.81
C ASP A 308 -21.11 -4.81 -22.37
N LEU A 309 -21.90 -4.04 -23.13
CA LEU A 309 -21.45 -2.81 -23.76
C LEU A 309 -20.82 -1.86 -22.73
N LYS A 310 -19.49 -1.75 -22.80
CA LYS A 310 -18.68 -0.85 -21.97
C LYS A 310 -18.85 0.59 -22.45
N LEU A 311 -19.17 1.45 -21.50
CA LEU A 311 -19.36 2.87 -21.68
C LEU A 311 -18.30 3.66 -20.91
N PHE A 312 -18.08 4.88 -21.37
CA PHE A 312 -17.53 5.96 -20.57
C PHE A 312 -18.63 6.97 -20.29
N VAL A 313 -18.71 7.44 -19.06
CA VAL A 313 -19.61 8.50 -18.64
C VAL A 313 -18.75 9.68 -18.23
N THR A 314 -18.99 10.81 -18.88
CA THR A 314 -18.33 12.08 -18.60
C THR A 314 -19.34 13.02 -17.95
N VAL A 315 -19.08 13.47 -16.73
CA VAL A 315 -19.91 14.46 -16.02
C VAL A 315 -19.15 15.78 -15.98
N LYS A 316 -19.67 16.78 -16.68
CA LYS A 316 -19.17 18.16 -16.68
C LYS A 316 -20.04 18.99 -15.77
N THR A 317 -19.45 19.72 -14.84
CA THR A 317 -20.17 20.57 -13.90
C THR A 317 -19.64 22.00 -13.91
N ARG A 318 -20.50 22.91 -13.50
CA ARG A 318 -20.22 24.33 -13.36
C ARG A 318 -20.92 24.86 -12.11
N THR A 319 -20.12 25.41 -11.21
CA THR A 319 -20.58 26.06 -9.98
C THR A 319 -20.01 27.48 -9.97
N GLY A 320 -20.84 28.48 -10.26
CA GLY A 320 -20.36 29.85 -10.47
C GLY A 320 -19.36 29.94 -11.65
N GLY A 321 -18.11 30.33 -11.32
CA GLY A 321 -16.99 30.42 -12.27
C GLY A 321 -16.25 29.10 -12.50
N ASP A 322 -16.36 28.14 -11.59
CA ASP A 322 -15.56 26.92 -11.57
C ASP A 322 -16.12 25.86 -12.53
N ARG A 323 -15.23 25.05 -13.11
CA ARG A 323 -15.59 23.96 -14.04
C ARG A 323 -14.93 22.65 -13.62
N SER A 324 -15.72 21.58 -13.54
CA SER A 324 -15.23 20.19 -13.41
C SER A 324 -15.63 19.32 -14.59
N GLU A 325 -14.91 18.23 -14.75
CA GLU A 325 -15.14 17.10 -15.64
C GLU A 325 -14.67 15.83 -14.93
N ILE A 326 -15.53 14.81 -14.87
CA ILE A 326 -15.22 13.51 -14.30
C ILE A 326 -15.58 12.43 -15.29
N ASP A 327 -14.66 11.51 -15.53
CA ASP A 327 -14.84 10.37 -16.43
C ASP A 327 -14.84 9.06 -15.65
N PHE A 328 -15.80 8.18 -15.93
CA PHE A 328 -15.81 6.83 -15.36
C PHE A 328 -16.36 5.78 -16.31
N GLY A 329 -15.86 4.56 -16.17
CA GLY A 329 -16.37 3.39 -16.90
C GLY A 329 -17.73 2.94 -16.37
N ALA A 330 -18.65 2.60 -17.26
CA ALA A 330 -19.94 2.01 -16.92
C ALA A 330 -20.28 0.84 -17.85
N ARG A 331 -21.29 0.04 -17.49
CA ARG A 331 -21.87 -0.99 -18.38
C ARG A 331 -23.37 -0.76 -18.52
N LEU A 332 -23.88 -0.89 -19.73
CA LEU A 332 -25.32 -0.90 -19.98
C LEU A 332 -25.86 -2.31 -19.74
N ARG A 333 -26.65 -2.48 -18.68
CA ARG A 333 -27.50 -3.65 -18.45
C ARG A 333 -28.95 -3.34 -18.83
#